data_AF-A0A2L0D6W4-F1
#
_entry.id   AF-A0A2L0D6W4-F1
#
_cell.length_a   1.000
_cell.length_b   1.000
_cell.length_c   1.000
_cell.angle_alpha   90.00
_cell.angle_beta   90.00
_cell.angle_gamma   90.00
#
_symmetry.space_group_name_H-M   'P 1'
#
loop_
_entity.id
_entity.type
_entity.pdbx_description
1 polymer ?
#
loop_
_entity_poly.entity_id
_entity_poly.type
_entity_poly.pdbx_seq_one_letter_code
_entity_poly.pdbx_strand_id
1 'polypeptide(L)'
;MRKFLQTILYEVSFYVEIIISIILVVVLMTLTTRLVIDVTGIFSSSNTIEHYLQNFLNQAMSIAIGVELIKMLTKHSSSTIIEVLLFAMARQLVVAHGNPLDTLLSVISLTILLAARKYLLSNFDDHHSIIVRGSQKVKLANVLARVNLPSKKQELMRDFMVRYLQEEEKTVAIGASIYFKDVALRVDSMKGGVITRVEIIKSHH
;
A
#
# COMPACT_ATOMS: atom_id res chain seq x y z
N MET A 1 -12.62 -27.55 -3.96
CA MET A 1 -11.24 -27.70 -4.49
C MET A 1 -10.49 -26.37 -4.63
N ARG A 2 -11.01 -25.34 -5.32
CA ARG A 2 -10.30 -24.03 -5.47
C ARG A 2 -9.92 -23.36 -4.14
N LYS A 3 -10.80 -23.38 -3.14
CA LYS A 3 -10.52 -22.78 -1.81
C LYS A 3 -9.38 -23.49 -1.07
N PHE A 4 -9.27 -24.82 -1.19
CA PHE A 4 -8.22 -25.60 -0.56
C PHE A 4 -6.85 -25.36 -1.21
N LEU A 5 -6.80 -25.26 -2.55
CA LEU A 5 -5.59 -24.88 -3.28
C LEU A 5 -5.13 -23.46 -2.92
N GLN A 6 -6.06 -22.51 -2.78
CA GLN A 6 -5.74 -21.14 -2.37
C GLN A 6 -5.14 -21.09 -0.96
N THR A 7 -5.70 -21.85 -0.01
CA THR A 7 -5.15 -21.94 1.35
C THR A 7 -3.75 -22.55 1.38
N ILE A 8 -3.53 -23.64 0.63
CA ILE A 8 -2.20 -24.26 0.53
C ILE A 8 -1.19 -23.31 -0.11
N LEU A 9 -1.55 -22.66 -1.22
CA LEU A 9 -0.67 -21.71 -1.90
C LEU A 9 -0.31 -20.53 -0.99
N TYR A 10 -1.27 -20.05 -0.21
CA TYR A 10 -1.04 -18.97 0.75
C TYR A 10 -0.05 -19.39 1.85
N GLU A 11 -0.24 -20.56 2.46
CA GLU A 11 0.68 -21.08 3.48
C GLU A 11 2.08 -21.31 2.90
N VAL A 12 2.20 -21.91 1.72
CA VAL A 12 3.50 -22.12 1.05
C VAL A 12 4.18 -20.80 0.73
N SER A 13 3.43 -19.81 0.22
CA SER A 13 3.96 -18.47 -0.05
C SER A 13 4.55 -17.82 1.20
N PHE A 14 3.86 -17.97 2.34
CA PHE A 14 4.33 -17.44 3.62
C PHE A 14 5.65 -18.09 4.07
N TYR A 15 5.79 -19.41 3.94
CA TYR A 15 7.05 -20.09 4.28
C TYR A 15 8.20 -19.66 3.36
N VAL A 16 7.95 -19.52 2.06
CA VAL A 16 8.95 -19.05 1.09
C VAL A 16 9.39 -17.62 1.41
N GLU A 17 8.46 -16.73 1.76
CA GLU A 17 8.75 -15.35 2.16
C GLU A 17 9.71 -15.29 3.36
N ILE A 18 9.44 -16.08 4.41
CA ILE A 18 10.31 -16.16 5.59
C ILE A 18 11.73 -16.61 5.20
N ILE A 19 11.84 -17.65 4.37
CA ILE A 19 13.14 -18.17 3.93
C ILE A 19 13.92 -17.11 3.15
N ILE A 20 13.26 -16.43 2.22
CA ILE A 20 13.87 -15.34 1.43
C ILE A 20 14.33 -14.21 2.35
N SER A 21 13.51 -13.79 3.31
CA SER A 21 13.89 -12.76 4.27
C SER A 21 15.12 -13.15 5.08
N ILE A 22 15.22 -14.39 5.56
CA ILE A 22 16.40 -14.87 6.30
C ILE A 22 17.65 -14.82 5.42
N ILE A 23 17.58 -15.32 4.18
CA ILE A 23 18.71 -15.30 3.24
C ILE A 23 19.16 -13.84 2.99
N LEU A 24 18.23 -12.93 2.75
CA LEU A 24 18.52 -11.53 2.51
C LEU A 24 19.20 -10.86 3.73
N VAL A 25 18.74 -11.15 4.94
CA VAL A 25 19.37 -10.62 6.18
C VAL A 25 20.83 -11.08 6.28
N VAL A 26 21.11 -12.36 6.03
CA VAL A 26 22.48 -12.89 6.09
C VAL A 26 23.39 -12.25 5.04
N VAL A 27 22.89 -12.10 3.81
CA VAL A 27 23.63 -11.44 2.73
C VAL A 27 23.91 -9.98 3.08
N LEU A 28 22.92 -9.24 3.60
CA LEU A 28 23.13 -7.85 4.00
C LEU A 28 24.12 -7.70 5.14
N MET A 29 24.05 -8.55 6.17
CA MET A 29 25.03 -8.55 7.25
C MET A 29 26.45 -8.76 6.73
N THR A 30 26.63 -9.68 5.78
CA THR A 30 27.93 -9.94 5.15
C THR A 30 28.42 -8.73 4.36
N LEU A 31 27.55 -8.12 3.54
CA LEU A 31 27.89 -6.93 2.74
C LEU A 31 28.23 -5.72 3.61
N THR A 32 27.48 -5.49 4.69
CA THR A 32 27.74 -4.43 5.66
C THR A 32 29.06 -4.63 6.37
N THR A 33 29.38 -5.86 6.79
CA THR A 33 30.67 -6.17 7.42
C THR A 33 31.82 -5.90 6.47
N ARG A 34 31.68 -6.31 5.20
CA ARG A 34 32.68 -6.02 4.16
C ARG A 34 32.87 -4.52 3.95
N LEU A 35 31.78 -3.74 3.89
CA LEU A 35 31.85 -2.29 3.74
C LEU A 35 32.64 -1.64 4.89
N VAL A 36 32.44 -2.09 6.14
CA VAL A 36 33.18 -1.58 7.30
C VAL A 36 34.68 -1.86 7.18
N ILE A 37 35.05 -3.08 6.77
CA ILE A 37 36.46 -3.45 6.55
C ILE A 37 37.07 -2.58 5.45
N ASP A 38 36.38 -2.42 4.33
CA ASP A 38 36.85 -1.62 3.19
C ASP A 38 37.12 -0.16 3.60
N VAL A 39 36.27 0.44 4.44
CA VAL A 39 36.48 1.79 4.99
C VAL A 39 37.74 1.87 5.85
N THR A 40 38.01 0.88 6.70
CA THR A 40 39.23 0.85 7.52
C THR A 40 40.51 0.66 6.67
N GLY A 41 40.39 0.00 5.52
CA GLY A 41 41.50 -0.23 4.58
C GLY A 41 41.88 0.98 3.71
N ILE A 42 41.07 2.05 3.71
CA ILE A 42 41.32 3.29 2.94
C ILE A 42 42.65 3.95 3.35
N PHE A 43 43.00 3.91 4.63
CA PHE A 43 44.23 4.51 5.14
C PHE A 43 45.52 3.77 4.70
N SER A 44 45.38 2.58 4.13
CA SER A 44 46.51 1.66 3.87
C SER A 44 46.82 1.47 2.37
N SER A 45 46.06 2.07 1.47
CA SER A 45 46.05 1.68 0.05
C SER A 45 46.35 2.83 -0.92
N SER A 46 46.98 2.50 -2.05
CA SER A 46 47.51 3.45 -3.04
C SER A 46 46.55 3.84 -4.18
N ASN A 47 45.27 3.47 -4.14
CA ASN A 47 44.34 3.83 -5.22
C ASN A 47 43.86 5.29 -5.12
N THR A 48 43.37 5.85 -6.23
CA THR A 48 42.83 7.21 -6.26
C THR A 48 41.56 7.32 -5.41
N ILE A 49 41.40 8.47 -4.74
CA ILE A 49 40.26 8.78 -3.86
C ILE A 49 38.92 8.61 -4.60
N GLU A 50 38.87 8.94 -5.88
CA GLU A 50 37.67 8.84 -6.73
C GLU A 50 37.22 7.39 -6.92
N HIS A 51 38.14 6.46 -7.18
CA HIS A 51 37.82 5.04 -7.32
C HIS A 51 37.32 4.44 -6.00
N TYR A 52 37.89 4.86 -4.87
CA TYR A 52 37.39 4.47 -3.54
C TYR A 52 35.98 4.97 -3.29
N LEU A 53 35.72 6.26 -3.56
CA LEU A 53 34.41 6.86 -3.40
C LEU A 53 33.37 6.12 -4.25
N GLN A 54 33.68 5.85 -5.53
CA GLN A 54 32.76 5.16 -6.42
C GLN A 54 32.47 3.74 -5.94
N ASN A 55 33.47 2.98 -5.50
CA ASN A 55 33.25 1.61 -5.00
C ASN A 55 32.47 1.60 -3.67
N PHE A 56 32.80 2.53 -2.76
CA PHE A 56 32.08 2.71 -1.50
C PHE A 56 30.61 3.07 -1.75
N LEU A 57 30.35 4.05 -2.62
CA LEU A 57 29.00 4.45 -3.00
C LEU A 57 28.27 3.27 -3.63
N ASN A 58 28.85 2.53 -4.58
CA ASN A 58 28.21 1.33 -5.13
C ASN A 58 27.78 0.34 -4.05
N GLN A 59 28.67 -0.03 -3.13
CA GLN A 59 28.38 -1.04 -2.11
C GLN A 59 27.39 -0.55 -1.05
N ALA A 60 27.57 0.67 -0.53
CA ALA A 60 26.57 1.32 0.33
C ALA A 60 25.23 1.43 -0.41
N MET A 61 25.30 1.63 -1.73
CA MET A 61 24.15 1.75 -2.62
C MET A 61 23.44 0.44 -2.96
N SER A 62 24.12 -0.69 -2.88
CA SER A 62 23.46 -1.99 -2.90
C SER A 62 22.83 -2.34 -1.54
N ILE A 63 23.53 -2.05 -0.43
CA ILE A 63 23.06 -2.41 0.92
C ILE A 63 21.71 -1.75 1.24
N ALA A 64 21.59 -0.42 1.10
CA ALA A 64 20.31 0.21 1.45
C ALA A 64 19.14 -0.16 0.52
N ILE A 65 19.39 -0.63 -0.72
CA ILE A 65 18.32 -1.20 -1.57
C ILE A 65 17.84 -2.52 -0.97
N GLY A 66 18.76 -3.39 -0.56
CA GLY A 66 18.38 -4.66 0.07
C GLY A 66 17.68 -4.46 1.42
N VAL A 67 18.07 -3.45 2.21
CA VAL A 67 17.34 -3.09 3.45
C VAL A 67 15.90 -2.67 3.12
N GLU A 68 15.71 -1.86 2.07
CA GLU A 68 14.39 -1.44 1.63
C GLU A 68 13.54 -2.62 1.13
N LEU A 69 14.16 -3.55 0.39
CA LEU A 69 13.52 -4.78 -0.07
C LEU A 69 13.04 -5.64 1.11
N ILE A 70 13.82 -5.77 2.19
CA ILE A 70 13.38 -6.50 3.39
C ILE A 70 12.17 -5.83 4.02
N LYS A 71 12.20 -4.49 4.20
CA LYS A 71 11.06 -3.75 4.74
C LYS A 71 9.80 -3.96 3.89
N MET A 72 9.96 -3.97 2.56
CA MET A 72 8.88 -4.23 1.62
C MET A 72 8.32 -5.64 1.75
N LEU A 73 9.16 -6.67 1.87
CA LEU A 73 8.71 -8.05 2.09
C LEU A 73 7.93 -8.17 3.41
N THR A 74 8.41 -7.53 4.48
CA THR A 74 7.75 -7.63 5.80
C THR A 74 6.45 -6.83 5.90
N LYS A 75 6.23 -5.82 5.06
CA LYS A 75 5.05 -4.94 5.11
C LYS A 75 4.27 -5.04 3.80
N HIS A 76 3.27 -5.92 3.78
CA HIS A 76 2.34 -6.13 2.65
C HIS A 76 1.38 -4.97 2.41
N SER A 77 1.91 -3.80 2.06
CA SER A 77 1.13 -2.68 1.54
C SER A 77 1.58 -2.40 0.11
N SER A 78 0.71 -2.65 -0.87
CA SER A 78 0.99 -2.47 -2.31
C SER A 78 1.44 -1.05 -2.65
N SER A 79 1.05 -0.04 -1.86
CA SER A 79 1.50 1.34 -2.00
C SER A 79 3.00 1.50 -1.70
N THR A 80 3.55 0.67 -0.80
CA THR A 80 4.95 0.70 -0.39
C THR A 80 5.90 0.21 -1.49
N ILE A 81 5.47 -0.74 -2.34
CA ILE A 81 6.33 -1.33 -3.38
C ILE A 81 6.83 -0.29 -4.38
N ILE A 82 5.94 0.60 -4.84
CA ILE A 82 6.27 1.63 -5.82
C ILE A 82 7.23 2.67 -5.22
N GLU A 83 7.04 3.04 -3.95
CA GLU A 83 7.93 3.98 -3.27
C GLU A 83 9.35 3.41 -3.13
N VAL A 84 9.45 2.12 -2.79
CA VAL A 84 10.72 1.41 -2.69
C VAL A 84 11.41 1.29 -4.05
N LEU A 85 10.66 0.99 -5.12
CA LEU A 85 11.19 0.96 -6.48
C LEU A 85 11.67 2.34 -6.95
N LEU A 86 10.91 3.40 -6.69
CA LEU A 86 11.32 4.79 -6.97
C LEU A 86 12.64 5.12 -6.27
N PHE A 87 12.74 4.80 -4.99
CA PHE A 87 13.95 5.04 -4.21
C PHE A 87 15.15 4.25 -4.75
N ALA A 88 14.97 2.97 -5.07
CA ALA A 88 16.02 2.13 -5.63
C ALA A 88 16.54 2.65 -6.98
N MET A 89 15.63 3.02 -7.90
CA MET A 89 15.98 3.56 -9.21
C MET A 89 16.66 4.93 -9.11
N ALA A 90 16.14 5.83 -8.26
CA ALA A 90 16.74 7.14 -8.06
C ALA A 90 18.18 7.05 -7.55
N ARG A 91 18.44 6.14 -6.60
CA ARG A 91 19.80 5.89 -6.09
C ARG A 91 20.70 5.27 -7.17
N GLN A 92 20.19 4.32 -7.97
CA GLN A 92 20.97 3.67 -9.02
C GLN A 92 21.39 4.68 -10.09
N LEU A 93 20.52 5.64 -10.42
CA LEU A 93 20.82 6.75 -11.32
C LEU A 93 21.99 7.62 -10.84
N VAL A 94 22.10 7.88 -9.52
CA VAL A 94 23.17 8.71 -8.94
C VAL A 94 24.54 8.03 -9.01
N VAL A 95 24.56 6.70 -8.94
CA VAL A 95 25.80 5.93 -8.82
C VAL A 95 26.32 5.47 -10.19
N ALA A 96 25.40 5.21 -11.12
CA ALA A 96 25.75 4.73 -12.45
C ALA A 96 26.33 5.84 -13.33
N HIS A 97 27.61 5.73 -13.66
CA HIS A 97 28.27 6.50 -14.71
C HIS A 97 28.25 5.68 -16.02
N GLY A 98 27.04 5.32 -16.46
CA GLY A 98 26.83 4.52 -17.66
C GLY A 98 26.90 5.32 -18.96
N ASN A 99 26.74 4.64 -20.10
CA ASN A 99 26.58 5.26 -21.41
C ASN A 99 25.39 6.26 -21.35
N PRO A 100 25.49 7.48 -21.92
CA PRO A 100 24.41 8.46 -21.91
C PRO A 100 23.02 7.91 -22.31
N LEU A 101 22.97 6.91 -23.20
CA LEU A 101 21.72 6.24 -23.60
C LEU A 101 21.09 5.42 -22.46
N ASP A 102 21.88 4.71 -21.67
CA ASP A 102 21.40 3.90 -20.55
C ASP A 102 20.85 4.80 -19.44
N THR A 103 21.50 5.94 -19.21
CA THR A 103 21.03 6.97 -18.28
C THR A 103 19.70 7.56 -18.76
N LEU A 104 19.56 7.86 -20.05
CA LEU A 104 18.32 8.37 -20.62
C LEU A 104 17.16 7.38 -20.44
N LEU A 105 17.38 6.10 -20.75
CA LEU A 105 16.38 5.05 -20.57
C LEU A 105 15.99 4.89 -19.08
N SER A 106 16.96 5.00 -18.18
CA SER A 106 16.71 4.95 -16.73
C SER A 106 15.82 6.11 -16.26
N VAL A 107 16.05 7.33 -16.76
CA VAL A 107 15.22 8.51 -16.46
C VAL A 107 13.80 8.36 -17.04
N ILE A 108 13.65 7.86 -18.26
CA ILE A 108 12.34 7.59 -18.86
C ILE A 108 11.57 6.56 -18.03
N SER A 109 12.23 5.47 -17.61
CA SER A 109 11.62 4.44 -16.78
C SER A 109 11.15 5.00 -15.44
N LEU A 110 11.97 5.82 -14.76
CA LEU A 110 11.61 6.49 -13.52
C LEU A 110 10.40 7.43 -13.71
N THR A 111 10.34 8.14 -14.84
CA THR A 111 9.24 9.05 -15.19
C THR A 111 7.93 8.28 -15.38
N ILE A 112 7.97 7.15 -16.08
CA ILE A 112 6.80 6.27 -16.26
C ILE A 112 6.33 5.73 -14.90
N LEU A 113 7.25 5.33 -14.03
CA LEU A 113 6.92 4.78 -12.72
C LEU A 113 6.30 5.84 -11.80
N LEU A 114 6.77 7.09 -11.85
CA LEU A 114 6.14 8.24 -11.19
C LEU A 114 4.74 8.53 -11.75
N ALA A 115 4.56 8.45 -13.06
CA ALA A 115 3.26 8.60 -13.70
C ALA A 115 2.31 7.47 -13.27
N ALA A 116 2.77 6.22 -13.22
CA ALA A 116 1.98 5.09 -12.73
C ALA A 116 1.54 5.31 -11.27
N ARG A 117 2.45 5.78 -10.39
CA ARG A 117 2.07 6.15 -9.02
C ARG A 117 0.95 7.18 -8.99
N LYS A 118 1.09 8.26 -9.78
CA LYS A 118 0.14 9.38 -9.78
C LYS A 118 -1.21 9.01 -10.40
N TYR A 119 -1.23 8.30 -11.52
CA TYR A 119 -2.44 8.10 -12.33
C TYR A 119 -3.08 6.73 -12.17
N LEU A 120 -2.29 5.69 -11.86
CA LEU A 120 -2.82 4.33 -11.73
C LEU A 120 -3.24 4.04 -10.30
N LEU A 121 -2.45 4.43 -9.28
CA LEU A 121 -2.73 4.05 -7.88
C LEU A 121 -3.68 5.01 -7.16
N SER A 122 -3.71 6.29 -7.51
CA SER A 122 -4.69 7.23 -6.93
C SER A 122 -6.13 6.76 -7.15
N ASN A 123 -6.39 6.07 -8.27
CA ASN A 123 -7.74 5.55 -8.58
C ASN A 123 -8.12 4.30 -7.76
N PHE A 124 -7.17 3.56 -7.20
CA PHE A 124 -7.43 2.35 -6.41
C PHE A 124 -7.43 2.60 -4.89
N ASP A 125 -6.80 3.68 -4.42
CA ASP A 125 -6.69 4.01 -2.99
C ASP A 125 -7.87 4.88 -2.48
N ASP A 126 -8.69 5.42 -3.39
CA ASP A 126 -9.78 6.36 -3.08
C ASP A 126 -11.15 5.71 -2.79
N HIS A 127 -11.21 4.42 -2.44
CA HIS A 127 -12.37 3.90 -1.73
C HIS A 127 -12.23 4.15 -0.23
N HIS A 128 -12.30 5.42 0.15
CA HIS A 128 -12.51 5.81 1.55
C HIS A 128 -13.91 5.36 1.98
N SER A 129 -14.04 4.10 2.37
CA SER A 129 -15.19 3.63 3.10
C SER A 129 -15.00 3.94 4.59
N ILE A 130 -16.02 4.55 5.21
CA ILE A 130 -16.02 4.74 6.67
C ILE A 130 -17.11 3.88 7.28
N ILE A 131 -16.80 3.21 8.38
CA ILE A 131 -17.79 2.42 9.11
C ILE A 131 -18.34 3.26 10.27
N VAL A 132 -19.63 3.57 10.21
CA VAL A 132 -20.36 4.28 11.25
C VAL A 132 -21.25 3.33 12.03
N ARG A 133 -21.52 3.66 13.31
CA ARG A 133 -22.44 2.85 14.12
C ARG A 133 -23.87 3.14 13.69
N GLY A 134 -24.69 2.11 13.60
CA GLY A 134 -26.13 2.23 13.32
C GLY A 134 -26.88 3.06 14.36
N SER A 135 -26.32 3.27 15.57
CA SER A 135 -26.86 4.15 16.61
C SER A 135 -26.51 5.64 16.44
N GLN A 136 -25.64 5.99 15.50
CA GLN A 136 -25.28 7.39 15.27
C GLN A 136 -26.34 8.09 14.43
N LYS A 137 -26.52 9.39 14.68
CA LYS A 137 -27.41 10.24 13.87
C LYS A 137 -26.82 10.41 12.47
N VAL A 138 -27.66 10.39 11.44
CA VAL A 138 -27.21 10.56 10.05
C VAL A 138 -26.49 11.91 9.86
N LYS A 139 -26.90 12.96 10.58
CA LYS A 139 -26.19 14.25 10.55
C LYS A 139 -24.72 14.16 10.98
N LEU A 140 -24.41 13.34 11.99
CA LEU A 140 -23.04 13.14 12.44
C LEU A 140 -22.26 12.32 11.40
N ALA A 141 -22.90 11.30 10.82
CA ALA A 141 -22.32 10.52 9.73
C ALA A 141 -22.02 11.39 8.49
N ASN A 142 -22.91 12.32 8.11
CA ASN A 142 -22.71 13.29 7.04
C ASN A 142 -21.45 14.14 7.27
N VAL A 143 -21.24 14.62 8.50
CA VAL A 143 -20.05 15.42 8.85
C VAL A 143 -18.79 14.56 8.82
N LEU A 144 -18.81 13.37 9.44
CA LEU A 144 -17.65 12.48 9.51
C LEU A 144 -17.24 11.97 8.13
N ALA A 145 -18.20 11.55 7.32
CA ALA A 145 -17.95 11.08 5.96
C ALA A 145 -17.79 12.23 4.96
N ARG A 146 -18.08 13.50 5.29
CA ARG A 146 -18.19 14.59 4.30
C ARG A 146 -19.12 14.20 3.14
N VAL A 147 -20.31 13.73 3.46
CA VAL A 147 -21.37 13.35 2.52
C VAL A 147 -22.67 14.08 2.87
N ASN A 148 -23.61 14.16 1.94
CA ASN A 148 -24.89 14.82 2.15
C ASN A 148 -26.06 13.86 1.96
N LEU A 149 -26.28 12.98 2.95
CA LEU A 149 -27.41 12.07 2.94
C LEU A 149 -28.72 12.80 3.33
N PRO A 150 -29.83 12.57 2.59
CA PRO A 150 -31.12 13.21 2.84
C PRO A 150 -31.83 12.60 4.06
N SER A 151 -31.46 13.06 5.26
CA SER A 151 -32.00 12.52 6.52
C SER A 151 -33.18 13.31 7.10
N LYS A 152 -34.10 12.60 7.75
CA LYS A 152 -35.15 13.19 8.60
C LYS A 152 -34.54 13.72 9.91
N LYS A 153 -35.28 14.60 10.61
CA LYS A 153 -34.80 15.24 11.84
C LYS A 153 -34.51 14.18 12.92
N GLN A 154 -33.25 14.09 13.35
CA GLN A 154 -32.74 13.15 14.36
C GLN A 154 -32.76 11.66 13.97
N GLU A 155 -32.87 11.34 12.68
CA GLU A 155 -32.83 9.95 12.20
C GLU A 155 -31.48 9.28 12.50
N LEU A 156 -31.51 8.01 12.92
CA LEU A 156 -30.32 7.19 13.12
C LEU A 156 -29.92 6.48 11.83
N MET A 157 -28.65 6.15 11.68
CA MET A 157 -28.13 5.43 10.51
C MET A 157 -28.82 4.09 10.27
N ARG A 158 -29.19 3.35 11.33
CA ARG A 158 -29.93 2.08 11.19
C ARG A 158 -31.33 2.29 10.61
N ASP A 159 -32.04 3.31 11.08
CA ASP A 159 -33.44 3.56 10.71
C ASP A 159 -33.49 4.10 9.28
N PHE A 160 -32.54 4.98 8.96
CA PHE A 160 -32.30 5.46 7.60
C PHE A 160 -32.07 4.30 6.63
N MET A 161 -31.17 3.36 6.95
CA MET A 161 -30.89 2.20 6.11
C MET A 161 -32.11 1.31 5.92
N VAL A 162 -32.85 1.00 7.00
CA VAL A 162 -34.06 0.16 6.91
C VAL A 162 -35.11 0.82 6.01
N ARG A 163 -35.33 2.12 6.16
CA ARG A 163 -36.30 2.87 5.36
C ARG A 163 -35.98 2.80 3.87
N TYR A 164 -34.75 3.12 3.48
CA TYR A 164 -34.36 3.10 2.06
C TYR A 164 -34.30 1.68 1.48
N LEU A 165 -33.89 0.68 2.26
CA LEU A 165 -33.92 -0.71 1.81
C LEU A 165 -35.36 -1.18 1.55
N GLN A 166 -36.32 -0.78 2.40
CA GLN A 166 -37.74 -1.08 2.20
C GLN A 166 -38.34 -0.32 1.02
N GLU A 167 -37.97 0.95 0.83
CA GLU A 167 -38.37 1.76 -0.33
C GLU A 167 -37.88 1.14 -1.66
N GLU A 168 -36.71 0.48 -1.65
CA GLU A 168 -36.14 -0.23 -2.81
C GLU A 168 -36.54 -1.73 -2.89
N GLU A 169 -37.50 -2.19 -2.09
CA GLU A 169 -37.94 -3.60 -2.01
C GLU A 169 -36.80 -4.61 -1.72
N LYS A 170 -35.73 -4.15 -1.05
CA LYS A 170 -34.56 -4.97 -0.68
C LYS A 170 -34.71 -5.56 0.72
N THR A 171 -34.27 -6.80 0.88
CA THR A 171 -34.21 -7.44 2.19
C THR A 171 -33.11 -6.82 3.06
N VAL A 172 -33.44 -6.52 4.32
CA VAL A 172 -32.47 -6.04 5.31
C VAL A 172 -31.56 -7.20 5.75
N ALA A 173 -30.40 -7.31 5.11
CA ALA A 173 -29.39 -8.34 5.38
C ALA A 173 -27.97 -7.75 5.34
N ILE A 174 -27.01 -8.47 5.91
CA ILE A 174 -25.58 -8.11 5.80
C ILE A 174 -25.19 -8.07 4.32
N GLY A 175 -24.55 -6.97 3.93
CA GLY A 175 -24.15 -6.72 2.56
C GLY A 175 -25.19 -6.01 1.69
N ALA A 176 -26.44 -5.83 2.16
CA ALA A 176 -27.43 -5.04 1.44
C ALA A 176 -26.96 -3.58 1.28
N SER A 177 -27.16 -3.01 0.09
CA SER A 177 -26.66 -1.69 -0.27
C SER A 177 -27.73 -0.79 -0.90
N ILE A 178 -27.61 0.50 -0.61
CA ILE A 178 -28.39 1.59 -1.22
C ILE A 178 -27.43 2.60 -1.84
N TYR A 179 -27.84 3.19 -2.96
CA TYR A 179 -26.98 4.04 -3.77
C TYR A 179 -27.54 5.46 -3.89
N PHE A 180 -26.70 6.43 -3.58
CA PHE A 180 -26.90 7.85 -3.85
C PHE A 180 -25.83 8.30 -4.86
N LYS A 181 -26.07 9.44 -5.51
CA LYS A 181 -25.28 9.95 -6.67
C LYS A 181 -23.77 9.68 -6.57
N ASP A 182 -23.15 10.02 -5.44
CA ASP A 182 -21.69 9.90 -5.21
C ASP A 182 -21.35 9.05 -3.97
N VAL A 183 -22.33 8.32 -3.42
CA VAL A 183 -22.19 7.58 -2.14
C VAL A 183 -23.02 6.31 -2.15
N ALA A 184 -22.39 5.17 -1.89
CA ALA A 184 -23.08 3.92 -1.57
C ALA A 184 -23.06 3.68 -0.06
N LEU A 185 -24.17 3.21 0.50
CA LEU A 185 -24.23 2.75 1.88
C LEU A 185 -24.45 1.25 1.90
N ARG A 186 -23.72 0.53 2.75
CA ARG A 186 -23.79 -0.93 2.85
C ARG A 186 -23.95 -1.37 4.30
N VAL A 187 -24.76 -2.39 4.53
CA VAL A 187 -24.89 -3.02 5.85
C VAL A 187 -23.64 -3.86 6.14
N ASP A 188 -22.81 -3.40 7.08
CA ASP A 188 -21.57 -4.08 7.48
C ASP A 188 -21.84 -5.20 8.49
N SER A 189 -22.67 -4.95 9.51
CA SER A 189 -22.95 -5.93 10.56
C SER A 189 -24.34 -5.75 11.18
N MET A 190 -24.97 -6.87 11.53
CA MET A 190 -26.25 -6.95 12.22
C MET A 190 -26.17 -7.83 13.47
N LYS A 191 -26.93 -7.49 14.52
CA LYS A 191 -27.09 -8.31 15.72
C LYS A 191 -28.54 -8.29 16.17
N GLY A 192 -29.14 -9.47 16.33
CA GLY A 192 -30.54 -9.60 16.74
C GLY A 192 -31.53 -8.91 15.79
N GLY A 193 -31.29 -8.98 14.48
CA GLY A 193 -32.13 -8.32 13.46
C GLY A 193 -31.92 -6.81 13.32
N VAL A 194 -31.05 -6.20 14.14
CA VAL A 194 -30.79 -4.76 14.12
C VAL A 194 -29.46 -4.46 13.43
N ILE A 195 -29.44 -3.46 12.56
CA ILE A 195 -28.22 -2.95 11.93
C ILE A 195 -27.34 -2.27 12.99
N THR A 196 -26.13 -2.80 13.18
CA THR A 196 -25.17 -2.30 14.17
C THR A 196 -24.11 -1.40 13.55
N ARG A 197 -23.73 -1.67 12.30
CA ARG A 197 -22.70 -0.93 11.56
C ARG A 197 -23.14 -0.74 10.11
N VAL A 198 -22.84 0.45 9.59
CA VAL A 198 -23.11 0.83 8.20
C VAL A 198 -21.80 1.34 7.62
N GLU A 199 -21.42 0.79 6.49
CA GLU A 199 -20.29 1.24 5.70
C GLU A 199 -20.76 2.32 4.71
N ILE A 200 -20.07 3.47 4.71
CA ILE A 200 -20.31 4.59 3.78
C ILE A 200 -19.17 4.60 2.78
N ILE A 201 -19.46 4.23 1.54
CA ILE A 201 -18.50 4.12 0.45
C ILE A 201 -18.69 5.34 -0.45
N LYS A 202 -17.68 6.21 -0.54
CA LYS A 202 -17.68 7.26 -1.55
C LYS A 202 -17.34 6.69 -2.91
N SER A 203 -18.14 7.04 -3.90
CA SER A 203 -17.85 6.75 -5.29
C SER A 203 -17.49 8.07 -5.96
N HIS A 204 -16.21 8.24 -6.33
CA HIS A 204 -15.84 9.28 -7.27
C HIS A 204 -16.22 8.79 -8.67
N HIS A 205 -17.32 9.33 -9.20
CA HIS A 205 -17.57 9.30 -10.64
C HIS A 205 -16.99 10.56 -11.29
#